data_AF-A0A7K4M462-F1
#
_entry.id   AF-A0A7K4M462-F1
#
_cell.length_a   1.000
_cell.length_b   1.000
_cell.length_c   1.000
_cell.angle_alpha   90.00
_cell.angle_beta   90.00
_cell.angle_gamma   90.00
#
_symmetry.space_group_name_H-M   'P 1'
#
loop_
_entity.id
_entity.type
_entity.pdbx_description
1 polymer ?
#
loop_
_entity_poly.entity_id
_entity_poly.type
_entity_poly.pdbx_seq_one_letter_code
_entity_poly.pdbx_strand_id
1 'polypeptide(L)' 'MPFLDLQRRLGIDVDSWLLRQSTAQPHGTAAVCHAFEREWVECGHGLGRTRAVRECALEYEDFMECMNRRKL' A
#
# COMPACT_ATOMS: atom_id res chain seq x y z
N MET A 1 1.22 -0.36 -22.90
CA MET A 1 0.02 0.50 -22.82
C MET A 1 0.29 1.64 -21.84
N PRO A 2 0.12 2.91 -22.23
CA PRO A 2 0.42 4.05 -21.38
C PRO A 2 -0.62 4.21 -20.25
N PHE A 3 -0.17 4.59 -19.06
CA PHE A 3 -1.06 4.93 -17.94
C PHE A 3 -1.42 6.42 -18.01
N LEU A 4 -2.70 6.73 -18.21
CA LEU A 4 -3.23 8.09 -18.23
C LEU A 4 -3.78 8.44 -16.85
N ASP A 5 -3.03 9.21 -16.08
CA ASP A 5 -3.39 9.63 -14.72
C ASP A 5 -4.43 10.78 -14.73
N LEU A 6 -5.62 10.51 -15.27
CA LEU A 6 -6.72 11.47 -15.36
C LEU A 6 -7.36 11.73 -14.00
N GLN A 7 -7.41 10.70 -13.14
CA GLN A 7 -8.01 10.79 -11.81
C GLN A 7 -7.30 11.84 -10.95
N ARG A 8 -5.96 11.80 -10.88
CA ARG A 8 -5.20 12.82 -10.14
C ARG A 8 -5.28 14.21 -10.77
N ARG A 9 -5.35 14.31 -12.10
CA ARG A 9 -5.44 15.61 -12.80
C ARG A 9 -6.79 16.30 -12.60
N LEU A 10 -7.88 15.53 -12.57
CA LEU A 10 -9.24 16.04 -12.41
C LEU A 10 -9.68 16.10 -10.93
N GLY A 11 -8.92 15.50 -10.02
CA GLY A 11 -9.26 15.44 -8.59
C GLY A 11 -10.44 14.52 -8.28
N ILE A 12 -10.73 13.54 -9.16
CA ILE A 12 -11.83 12.59 -9.01
C ILE A 12 -11.23 11.26 -8.53
N ASP A 13 -11.78 10.72 -7.44
CA ASP A 13 -11.45 9.38 -6.94
C ASP A 13 -12.46 8.37 -7.50
N VAL A 14 -12.05 7.58 -8.49
CA VAL A 14 -12.88 6.52 -9.07
C VAL A 14 -12.53 5.17 -8.45
N ASP A 15 -11.24 4.89 -8.26
CA ASP A 15 -10.73 3.59 -7.85
C ASP A 15 -9.73 3.63 -6.69
N SER A 16 -9.23 4.80 -6.29
CA SER A 16 -8.09 4.93 -5.37
C SER A 16 -8.46 4.52 -3.94
N TRP A 17 -9.73 4.67 -3.57
CA TRP A 17 -10.30 4.22 -2.29
C TRP A 17 -10.20 2.70 -2.08
N LEU A 18 -10.17 1.90 -3.16
CA LEU A 18 -10.16 0.43 -3.09
C LEU A 18 -8.75 -0.19 -3.15
N LEU A 19 -7.71 0.60 -3.47
CA LEU A 19 -6.37 0.07 -3.78
C LEU A 19 -5.59 -0.46 -2.58
N ARG A 20 -5.83 0.07 -1.37
CA ARG A 20 -5.07 -0.25 -0.15
C ARG A 20 -6.03 -0.74 0.91
N GLN A 21 -5.62 -1.71 1.72
CA GLN A 21 -6.45 -2.17 2.84
C GLN A 21 -6.39 -1.18 4.01
N SER A 22 -5.33 -0.37 4.06
CA SER A 22 -5.10 0.70 5.03
C SER A 22 -5.90 2.00 4.77
N THR A 23 -6.80 2.02 3.78
CA THR A 23 -7.70 3.17 3.55
C THR A 23 -8.89 3.15 4.51
N ALA A 24 -9.62 4.27 4.58
CA ALA A 24 -10.82 4.36 5.38
C ALA A 24 -11.88 3.35 4.91
N GLN A 25 -12.18 2.38 5.76
CA GLN A 25 -13.25 1.40 5.53
C GLN A 25 -14.61 1.93 6.02
N PRO A 26 -15.74 1.51 5.43
CA PRO A 26 -17.08 2.05 5.73
C PRO A 26 -17.49 2.04 7.21
N HIS A 27 -16.95 1.10 8.00
CA HIS A 27 -17.23 0.95 9.42
C HIS A 27 -15.99 1.15 10.31
N GLY A 28 -14.92 1.74 9.76
CA GLY A 28 -13.64 1.88 10.48
C GLY A 28 -12.98 0.54 10.81
N THR A 29 -13.38 -0.54 10.13
CA THR A 29 -12.84 -1.88 10.33
C THR A 29 -11.42 -1.94 9.79
N ALA A 30 -10.45 -2.17 10.66
CA ALA A 30 -9.07 -2.37 10.25
C ALA A 30 -8.89 -3.74 9.58
N ALA A 31 -8.09 -3.78 8.51
CA ALA A 31 -7.64 -5.02 7.91
C ALA A 31 -6.69 -5.78 8.84
N VAL A 32 -6.55 -7.09 8.65
CA VAL A 32 -5.69 -7.95 9.49
C VAL A 32 -4.24 -7.45 9.51
N CYS A 33 -3.71 -7.02 8.36
CA CYS A 33 -2.34 -6.53 8.21
C CYS A 33 -2.28 -4.99 8.06
N HIS A 34 -3.26 -4.27 8.60
CA HIS A 34 -3.39 -2.82 8.43
C HIS A 34 -2.12 -2.03 8.86
N ALA A 35 -1.51 -2.39 9.99
CA ALA A 35 -0.33 -1.70 10.50
C ALA A 35 0.89 -1.87 9.57
N PHE A 36 1.17 -3.11 9.17
CA PHE A 36 2.29 -3.43 8.28
C PHE A 36 2.12 -2.82 6.89
N GLU A 37 0.90 -2.84 6.33
CA GLU A 37 0.64 -2.19 5.04
C GLU A 37 0.85 -0.68 5.14
N ARG A 38 0.41 -0.05 6.24
CA ARG A 38 0.59 1.39 6.45
C ARG A 38 2.07 1.76 6.52
N GLU A 39 2.86 1.05 7.31
CA GLU A 39 4.31 1.28 7.43
C GLU A 39 5.04 1.09 6.11
N TRP A 40 4.72 0.03 5.36
CA TRP A 40 5.32 -0.21 4.05
C TRP A 40 5.00 0.91 3.04
N VAL A 41 3.75 1.38 3.02
CA VAL A 41 3.31 2.48 2.15
C VAL A 41 3.96 3.81 2.56
N GLU A 42 4.07 4.08 3.86
CA GLU A 42 4.73 5.28 4.40
C GLU A 42 6.23 5.27 4.09
N CYS A 43 6.91 4.14 4.23
CA CYS A 43 8.32 3.99 3.86
C CYS A 43 8.53 4.23 2.36
N GLY A 44 7.71 3.60 1.50
CA GLY A 44 7.86 3.69 0.05
C GLY A 44 7.45 5.02 -0.57
N HIS A 45 6.81 5.91 0.20
CA HIS A 45 6.28 7.16 -0.31
C HIS A 45 7.39 8.12 -0.77
N GLY A 46 7.38 8.50 -2.05
CA GLY A 46 8.35 9.46 -2.62
C GLY A 46 9.70 8.89 -3.05
N LEU A 47 10.05 7.64 -2.67
CA LEU A 47 11.32 7.00 -3.05
C LEU A 47 11.33 6.46 -4.49
N GLY A 48 10.15 6.16 -5.04
CA GLY A 48 9.99 5.44 -6.29
C GLY A 48 10.34 3.95 -6.18
N ARG A 49 9.87 3.14 -7.14
CA ARG A 49 9.92 1.66 -7.03
C ARG A 49 11.33 1.09 -6.91
N THR A 50 12.29 1.63 -7.66
CA THR A 50 13.66 1.08 -7.71
C THR A 50 14.36 1.16 -6.36
N ARG A 51 14.16 2.26 -5.63
CA ARG A 51 14.76 2.49 -4.32
C ARG A 51 13.95 1.84 -3.20
N ALA A 52 12.62 1.94 -3.25
CA ALA A 52 11.72 1.33 -2.27
C ALA A 52 11.92 -0.18 -2.12
N VAL A 53 12.28 -0.90 -3.21
CA VAL A 53 12.57 -2.34 -3.15
C VAL A 53 13.78 -2.67 -2.26
N ARG A 54 14.74 -1.75 -2.13
CA ARG A 54 15.95 -1.97 -1.31
C ARG A 54 15.81 -1.37 0.08
N GLU A 55 15.30 -0.15 0.18
CA GLU A 55 15.21 0.58 1.45
C GLU A 55 14.04 0.08 2.32
N CYS A 56 12.89 -0.24 1.71
CA CYS A 56 11.69 -0.70 2.41
C CYS A 56 11.50 -2.23 2.33
N ALA A 57 12.60 -2.97 2.22
CA ALA A 57 12.57 -4.42 2.04
C ALA A 57 12.03 -5.12 3.30
N LEU A 58 12.37 -4.61 4.49
CA LEU A 58 11.98 -5.19 5.77
C LEU A 58 10.46 -5.07 5.98
N GLU A 59 9.91 -3.87 5.78
CA GLU A 59 8.47 -3.59 5.92
C GLU A 59 7.66 -4.39 4.91
N TYR A 60 8.19 -4.58 3.70
CA TYR A 60 7.56 -5.42 2.69
C TYR A 60 7.57 -6.90 3.11
N GLU A 61 8.68 -7.40 3.65
CA GLU A 61 8.76 -8.78 4.15
C GLU A 61 7.81 -9.04 5.30
N ASP A 62 7.66 -8.10 6.23
CA ASP A 62 6.73 -8.21 7.36
C ASP A 62 5.27 -8.13 6.91
N PHE A 63 4.95 -7.27 5.94
CA PHE A 63 3.63 -7.24 5.33
C PHE A 63 3.29 -8.57 4.63
N MET A 64 4.24 -9.11 3.85
CA MET A 64 4.05 -10.38 3.15
C MET A 64 4.00 -11.57 4.11
N GLU A 65 4.72 -11.50 5.22
CA GLU A 65 4.63 -12.47 6.31
C GLU A 65 3.24 -12.44 6.92
N CYS A 66 2.75 -11.28 7.33
CA CYS A 66 1.43 -11.14 7.93
C CYS A 66 0.31 -11.70 7.03
N MET A 67 0.39 -11.43 5.72
CA MET A 67 -0.58 -11.89 4.73
C MET A 67 -0.55 -13.40 4.53
N ASN A 68 0.63 -14.00 4.49
CA ASN A 68 0.80 -15.41 4.13
C ASN A 68 0.93 -16.35 5.34
N ARG A 69 1.37 -15.85 6.49
CA ARG A 69 1.67 -16.58 7.74
C ARG A 69 2.54 -17.81 7.49
N ARG A 70 3.65 -17.62 6.77
CA ARG A 70 4.53 -18.71 6.30
C ARG A 70 5.86 -18.80 7.03
N LYS A 71 6.21 -17.83 7.89
CA LYS A 71 7.43 -17.94 8.69
C LYS A 71 7.17 -18.97 9.80
N LEU A 72 8.08 -19.94 9.92
CA LEU A 72 8.13 -21.01 10.92
C LEU A 72 9.12 -20.62 12.01
#